data_AF-A0A9X0TEQ2-F1
#
_entry.id   AF-A0A9X0TEQ2-F1
#
_cell.length_a   1.000
_cell.length_b   1.000
_cell.length_c   1.000
_cell.angle_alpha   90.00
_cell.angle_beta   90.00
_cell.angle_gamma   90.00
#
_symmetry.space_group_name_H-M   'P 1'
#
loop_
_entity.id
_entity.type
_entity.pdbx_description
1 polymer ?
#
loop_
_entity_poly.entity_id
_entity_poly.type
_entity_poly.pdbx_seq_one_letter_code
_entity_poly.pdbx_strand_id
1 'polypeptide(L)'
;MSDDRLTNLKAKLMAEKEKADVLAAEQAEAQARAEAERANAKKMFEEKRDLTEKVVAALNDQLAETGVELRWRTAPPGPRNTEIERQQVAMRELGFEDTGLDKMSLLFGETGKVTMFFGTKNQHPAGQGDCRIEEFDAEQLQAWILDFIETNVDHEARTRRW
;
A
#
# COMPACT_ATOMS: atom_id res chain seq x y z
N MET A 1 -38.79 44.08 -28.96
CA MET A 1 -38.09 42.87 -29.45
C MET A 1 -36.66 42.67 -28.90
N SER A 2 -36.10 43.63 -28.14
CA SER A 2 -34.80 43.48 -27.44
C SER A 2 -34.93 42.70 -26.11
N ASP A 3 -36.05 42.86 -25.40
CA ASP A 3 -36.24 42.31 -24.06
C ASP A 3 -36.34 40.78 -23.99
N ASP A 4 -36.91 40.13 -25.01
CA ASP A 4 -37.05 38.66 -25.05
C ASP A 4 -35.69 37.97 -25.22
N ARG A 5 -34.76 38.60 -25.96
CA ARG A 5 -33.40 38.08 -26.14
C ARG A 5 -32.60 38.19 -24.85
N LEU A 6 -32.71 39.31 -24.15
CA LEU A 6 -32.05 39.51 -22.85
C LEU A 6 -32.61 38.58 -21.78
N THR A 7 -33.94 38.38 -21.77
CA THR A 7 -34.61 37.46 -20.85
C THR A 7 -34.16 36.02 -21.07
N ASN A 8 -34.11 35.56 -22.33
CA ASN A 8 -33.61 34.23 -22.67
C ASN A 8 -32.12 34.04 -22.33
N LEU A 9 -31.28 35.07 -22.52
CA LEU A 9 -29.87 35.00 -22.16
C LEU A 9 -29.68 34.89 -20.63
N LYS A 10 -30.45 35.67 -19.85
CA LYS A 10 -30.45 35.57 -18.38
C LYS A 10 -30.87 34.19 -17.91
N ALA A 11 -31.92 33.59 -18.49
CA ALA A 11 -32.37 32.25 -18.15
C ALA A 11 -31.28 31.19 -18.40
N LYS A 12 -30.58 31.27 -19.54
CA LYS A 12 -29.46 30.36 -19.85
C LYS A 12 -28.29 30.52 -18.88
N LEU A 13 -27.90 31.76 -18.56
CA LEU A 13 -26.82 32.03 -17.63
C LEU A 13 -27.15 31.54 -16.20
N MET A 14 -28.40 31.69 -15.77
CA MET A 14 -28.86 31.16 -14.48
C MET A 14 -28.83 29.63 -14.46
N ALA A 15 -29.26 28.96 -15.53
CA ALA A 15 -29.21 27.51 -15.62
C ALA A 15 -27.78 26.95 -15.64
N GLU A 16 -26.83 27.62 -16.33
CA GLU A 16 -25.42 27.22 -16.31
C GLU A 16 -24.76 27.48 -14.96
N LYS A 17 -25.13 28.58 -14.28
CA LYS A 17 -24.70 28.84 -12.90
C LYS A 17 -25.20 27.76 -11.95
N GLU A 18 -26.48 27.39 -12.03
CA GLU A 18 -27.08 26.34 -11.19
C GLU A 18 -26.36 25.00 -11.39
N LYS A 19 -26.04 24.62 -12.62
CA LYS A 19 -25.21 23.42 -12.90
C LYS A 19 -23.81 23.51 -12.28
N ALA A 20 -23.17 24.67 -12.37
CA ALA A 20 -21.84 24.88 -11.79
C ALA A 20 -21.88 24.82 -10.26
N ASP A 21 -22.91 25.38 -9.64
CA ASP A 21 -23.13 25.35 -8.20
C ASP A 21 -23.40 23.90 -7.71
N VAL A 22 -24.17 23.12 -8.46
CA VAL A 22 -24.39 21.68 -8.19
C VAL A 22 -23.08 20.90 -8.30
N LEU A 23 -22.31 21.08 -9.37
CA LEU A 23 -21.02 20.41 -9.55
C LEU A 23 -20.03 20.77 -8.42
N ALA A 24 -20.00 22.04 -8.02
CA ALA A 24 -19.14 22.50 -6.93
C ALA A 24 -19.54 21.87 -5.58
N ALA A 25 -20.85 21.72 -5.32
CA ALA A 25 -21.35 21.05 -4.13
C ALA A 25 -20.99 19.54 -4.14
N GLU A 26 -21.16 18.86 -5.27
CA GLU A 26 -20.77 17.45 -5.43
C GLU A 26 -19.26 17.25 -5.23
N GLN A 27 -18.43 18.15 -5.78
CA GLN A 27 -16.98 18.11 -5.58
C GLN A 27 -16.59 18.35 -4.12
N ALA A 28 -17.23 19.32 -3.46
CA ALA A 28 -16.98 19.60 -2.05
C ALA A 28 -17.38 18.40 -1.16
N GLU A 29 -18.50 17.74 -1.46
CA GLU A 29 -18.92 16.55 -0.73
C GLU A 29 -17.97 15.36 -0.98
N ALA A 30 -17.56 15.14 -2.23
CA ALA A 30 -16.59 14.11 -2.57
C ALA A 30 -15.24 14.35 -1.87
N GLN A 31 -14.79 15.61 -1.81
CA GLN A 31 -13.57 15.98 -1.10
C GLN A 31 -13.70 15.75 0.41
N ALA A 32 -14.81 16.16 1.03
CA ALA A 32 -15.05 15.95 2.46
C ALA A 32 -15.08 14.46 2.82
N ARG A 33 -15.70 13.62 1.99
CA ARG A 33 -15.69 12.16 2.16
C ARG A 33 -14.28 11.58 2.04
N ALA A 34 -13.53 11.99 1.02
CA ALA A 34 -12.15 11.56 0.85
C ALA A 34 -11.27 11.95 2.05
N GLU A 35 -11.41 13.17 2.58
CA GLU A 35 -10.69 13.62 3.78
C GLU A 35 -11.05 12.81 5.03
N ALA A 36 -12.33 12.47 5.22
CA ALA A 36 -12.77 11.61 6.30
C ALA A 36 -12.22 10.18 6.18
N GLU A 37 -12.23 9.59 4.98
CA GLU A 37 -11.63 8.27 4.72
C GLU A 37 -10.13 8.27 5.01
N ARG A 38 -9.41 9.32 4.57
CA ARG A 38 -7.98 9.51 4.85
C ARG A 38 -7.69 9.58 6.35
N ALA A 39 -8.49 10.34 7.10
CA ALA A 39 -8.33 10.46 8.54
C ALA A 39 -8.57 9.12 9.25
N ASN A 40 -9.60 8.38 8.83
CA ASN A 40 -9.90 7.07 9.39
C ASN A 40 -8.79 6.05 9.08
N ALA A 41 -8.30 6.00 7.84
CA ALA A 41 -7.22 5.12 7.43
C ALA A 41 -5.92 5.39 8.21
N LYS A 42 -5.58 6.66 8.46
CA LYS A 42 -4.42 7.03 9.29
C LYS A 42 -4.56 6.55 10.74
N LYS A 43 -5.74 6.72 11.33
CA LYS A 43 -6.00 6.22 12.69
C LYS A 43 -5.84 4.69 12.77
N MET A 44 -6.47 3.95 11.85
CA MET A 44 -6.33 2.49 11.81
C MET A 44 -4.89 2.05 11.54
N PHE A 45 -4.16 2.80 10.70
CA PHE A 45 -2.75 2.53 10.47
C PHE A 45 -1.92 2.70 11.73
N GLU A 46 -2.13 3.75 12.52
CA GLU A 46 -1.44 3.95 13.80
C GLU A 46 -1.68 2.77 14.76
N GLU A 47 -2.90 2.21 14.77
CA GLU A 47 -3.22 1.01 15.57
C GLU A 47 -2.48 -0.25 15.08
N LYS A 48 -2.18 -0.34 13.79
CA LYS A 48 -1.57 -1.51 13.13
C LYS A 48 -0.07 -1.36 12.87
N ARG A 49 0.50 -0.17 13.07
CA ARG A 49 1.84 0.20 12.62
C ARG A 49 2.94 -0.78 13.08
N ASP A 50 2.88 -1.18 14.34
CA ASP A 50 3.91 -2.03 14.97
C ASP A 50 3.70 -3.52 14.69
N LEU A 51 2.62 -3.89 13.99
CA LEU A 51 2.28 -5.29 13.74
C LEU A 51 3.37 -5.98 12.93
N THR A 52 3.91 -5.30 11.92
CA THR A 52 4.94 -5.88 11.05
C THR A 52 6.24 -6.16 11.79
N GLU A 53 6.66 -5.27 12.68
CA GLU A 53 7.83 -5.51 13.54
C GLU A 53 7.65 -6.74 14.41
N LYS A 54 6.49 -6.87 15.07
CA LYS A 54 6.17 -7.99 15.97
C LYS A 54 6.13 -9.33 15.24
N VAL A 55 5.47 -9.39 14.08
CA VAL A 55 5.39 -10.62 13.28
C VAL A 55 6.77 -11.02 12.75
N VAL A 56 7.56 -10.06 12.25
CA VAL A 56 8.93 -10.35 11.79
C VAL A 56 9.82 -10.86 12.93
N ALA A 57 9.73 -10.27 14.12
CA ALA A 57 10.46 -10.76 15.29
C ALA A 57 10.06 -12.20 15.65
N ALA A 58 8.76 -12.50 15.72
CA ALA A 58 8.27 -13.84 16.03
C ALA A 58 8.64 -14.89 14.97
N LEU A 59 8.75 -14.49 13.70
CA LEU A 59 9.23 -15.36 12.63
C LEU A 59 10.74 -15.59 12.71
N ASN A 60 11.54 -14.57 13.06
CA ASN A 60 12.98 -14.74 13.28
C ASN A 60 13.28 -15.73 14.41
N ASP A 61 12.49 -15.71 15.49
CA ASP A 61 12.63 -16.69 16.57
C ASP A 61 12.40 -18.13 16.07
N GLN A 62 11.47 -18.32 15.13
CA GLN A 62 11.19 -19.62 14.50
C GLN A 62 12.23 -20.02 13.45
N LEU A 63 12.85 -19.04 12.79
CA LEU A 63 13.92 -19.24 11.81
C LEU A 63 15.31 -19.36 12.44
N ALA A 64 15.40 -19.30 13.78
CA ALA A 64 16.65 -19.50 14.48
C ALA A 64 17.34 -20.79 14.00
N GLU A 65 18.67 -20.76 13.88
CA GLU A 65 19.51 -21.90 13.45
C GLU A 65 19.36 -22.32 11.97
N THR A 66 18.40 -21.78 11.21
CA THR A 66 18.26 -22.07 9.76
C THR A 66 19.29 -21.33 8.89
N GLY A 67 19.97 -20.33 9.46
CA GLY A 67 20.85 -19.43 8.71
C GLY A 67 20.11 -18.30 7.99
N VAL A 68 18.80 -18.09 8.23
CA VAL A 68 17.99 -17.03 7.59
C VAL A 68 17.61 -15.93 8.59
N GLU A 69 18.05 -14.71 8.27
CA GLU A 69 17.72 -13.36 8.74
C GLU A 69 16.46 -12.72 8.11
N LEU A 70 15.36 -12.43 8.80
CA LEU A 70 14.39 -11.41 8.33
C LEU A 70 14.68 -10.04 8.93
N ARG A 71 14.71 -9.00 8.09
CA ARG A 71 14.92 -7.61 8.51
C ARG A 71 13.75 -6.74 8.12
N TRP A 72 13.23 -6.02 9.11
CA TRP A 72 12.14 -5.06 8.96
C TRP A 72 12.70 -3.63 8.91
N ARG A 73 12.11 -2.78 8.06
CA ARG A 73 12.31 -1.32 8.10
C ARG A 73 11.11 -0.56 7.53
N THR A 74 10.90 0.65 8.02
CA THR A 74 10.10 1.65 7.33
C THR A 74 10.90 2.28 6.18
N ALA A 75 10.25 2.46 5.03
CA ALA A 75 10.79 3.15 3.86
C ALA A 75 9.97 4.41 3.55
N PRO A 76 10.56 5.41 2.86
CA PRO A 76 9.81 6.58 2.44
C PRO A 76 8.61 6.18 1.56
N PRO A 77 7.46 6.88 1.67
CA PRO A 77 6.33 6.67 0.78
C PRO A 77 6.75 6.90 -0.67
N GLY A 78 6.15 6.14 -1.58
CA GLY A 78 6.40 6.23 -3.01
C GLY A 78 6.03 7.59 -3.61
N PRO A 79 6.47 7.86 -4.85
CA PRO A 79 6.30 9.16 -5.51
C PRO A 79 4.84 9.55 -5.79
N ARG A 80 3.86 8.69 -5.51
CA ARG A 80 2.44 8.92 -5.83
C ARG A 80 1.64 9.55 -4.70
N ASN A 81 2.23 9.93 -3.56
CA ASN A 81 1.58 10.62 -2.42
C ASN A 81 0.31 9.97 -1.83
N THR A 82 -0.14 8.82 -2.33
CA THR A 82 -1.30 8.09 -1.82
C THR A 82 -0.92 7.06 -0.75
N GLU A 83 0.36 6.95 -0.40
CA GLU A 83 0.87 6.04 0.62
C GLU A 83 1.04 6.82 1.95
N ILE A 84 0.43 6.33 3.03
CA ILE A 84 0.66 6.79 4.40
C ILE A 84 2.07 6.40 4.83
N GLU A 85 2.41 5.12 4.70
CA GLU A 85 3.72 4.58 5.02
C GLU A 85 4.03 3.38 4.12
N ARG A 86 5.30 3.20 3.84
CA ARG A 86 5.82 2.00 3.18
C ARG A 86 6.63 1.21 4.18
N GLN A 87 6.33 -0.07 4.26
CA GLN A 87 6.95 -1.02 5.15
C GLN A 87 7.68 -2.07 4.33
N GLN A 88 8.91 -2.45 4.71
CA GLN A 88 9.71 -3.42 3.96
C GLN A 88 10.25 -4.53 4.85
N VAL A 89 10.15 -5.76 4.36
CA VAL A 89 10.77 -6.95 4.93
C VAL A 89 11.79 -7.49 3.93
N ALA A 90 13.03 -7.66 4.35
CA ALA A 90 14.11 -8.20 3.54
C ALA A 90 14.57 -9.53 4.12
N MET A 91 14.84 -10.50 3.26
CA MET A 91 15.46 -11.77 3.66
C MET A 91 16.98 -11.69 3.48
N ARG A 92 17.74 -12.18 4.45
CA ARG A 92 19.19 -12.26 4.42
C ARG A 92 19.64 -13.66 4.82
N GLU A 93 20.50 -14.28 4.02
CA GLU A 93 21.21 -15.50 4.41
C GLU A 93 22.46 -15.13 5.22
N LEU A 94 22.59 -15.69 6.42
CA LEU A 94 23.72 -15.48 7.32
C LEU A 94 24.97 -16.16 6.74
N GLY A 95 26.03 -15.39 6.50
CA GLY A 95 27.30 -15.90 5.96
C GLY A 95 27.57 -15.59 4.49
N PHE A 96 26.62 -14.95 3.78
CA PHE A 96 26.81 -14.45 2.42
C PHE A 96 26.76 -12.91 2.37
N GLU A 97 27.43 -12.30 1.37
CA GLU A 97 27.30 -10.86 1.10
C GLU A 97 25.84 -10.53 0.78
N ASP A 98 25.35 -9.39 1.30
CA ASP A 98 24.02 -8.84 1.06
C ASP A 98 23.73 -8.87 -0.47
N THR A 99 23.07 -9.93 -0.96
CA THR A 99 22.85 -10.13 -2.41
C THR A 99 21.91 -9.07 -2.98
N GLY A 100 21.23 -8.35 -2.09
CA GLY A 100 20.82 -6.97 -2.29
C GLY A 100 19.37 -6.78 -2.74
N LEU A 101 18.58 -7.84 -2.97
CA LEU A 101 17.39 -7.64 -3.80
C LEU A 101 16.06 -8.30 -3.42
N ASP A 102 16.00 -9.21 -2.46
CA ASP A 102 14.71 -9.84 -2.16
C ASP A 102 14.04 -9.10 -1.01
N LYS A 103 13.08 -8.23 -1.37
CA LYS A 103 12.32 -7.43 -0.41
C LYS A 103 10.83 -7.55 -0.70
N MET A 104 10.08 -7.91 0.33
CA MET A 104 8.65 -7.68 0.37
C MET A 104 8.38 -6.24 0.81
N SER A 105 7.47 -5.57 0.10
CA SER A 105 7.00 -4.23 0.43
C SER A 105 5.51 -4.26 0.71
N LEU A 106 5.11 -3.63 1.82
CA LEU A 106 3.74 -3.39 2.22
C LEU A 106 3.47 -1.89 2.07
N LEU A 107 2.46 -1.55 1.27
CA LEU A 107 2.03 -0.19 1.00
C LEU A 107 0.73 0.07 1.75
N PHE A 108 0.76 0.99 2.71
CA PHE A 108 -0.44 1.43 3.40
C PHE A 108 -0.97 2.67 2.70
N GLY A 109 -2.10 2.54 2.01
CA GLY A 109 -2.71 3.62 1.24
C GLY A 109 -3.60 4.51 2.10
N GLU A 110 -3.71 5.79 1.73
CA GLU A 110 -4.58 6.75 2.40
C GLU A 110 -6.07 6.40 2.32
N THR A 111 -6.47 5.51 1.40
CA THR A 111 -7.86 5.01 1.26
C THR A 111 -8.14 3.77 2.13
N GLY A 112 -7.19 3.39 3.00
CA GLY A 112 -7.27 2.18 3.82
C GLY A 112 -7.00 0.89 3.06
N LYS A 113 -6.46 0.96 1.85
CA LYS A 113 -5.97 -0.21 1.10
C LYS A 113 -4.56 -0.56 1.57
N VAL A 114 -4.30 -1.83 1.87
CA VAL A 114 -2.95 -2.36 2.08
C VAL A 114 -2.59 -3.19 0.86
N THR A 115 -1.42 -2.94 0.27
CA THR A 115 -0.94 -3.71 -0.89
C THR A 115 0.42 -4.30 -0.59
N MET A 116 0.53 -5.61 -0.73
CA MET A 116 1.77 -6.35 -0.64
C MET A 116 2.32 -6.60 -2.05
N PHE A 117 3.63 -6.43 -2.23
CA PHE A 117 4.34 -6.91 -3.40
C PHE A 117 5.74 -7.38 -3.03
N PHE A 118 6.21 -8.44 -3.66
CA PHE A 118 7.61 -8.86 -3.61
C PHE A 118 8.05 -9.42 -4.96
N GLY A 119 9.36 -9.36 -5.21
CA GLY A 119 9.99 -9.92 -6.37
C GLY A 119 11.41 -10.35 -6.03
N THR A 120 12.06 -11.00 -6.99
CA THR A 120 13.47 -11.38 -6.86
C THR A 120 14.36 -10.33 -7.51
N LYS A 121 15.67 -10.41 -7.28
CA LYS A 121 16.71 -9.63 -7.99
C LYS A 121 16.53 -9.47 -9.50
N ASN A 122 15.96 -10.48 -10.15
CA ASN A 122 15.99 -10.62 -11.60
C ASN A 122 14.60 -10.75 -12.25
N GLN A 123 13.49 -10.64 -11.49
CA GLN A 123 12.14 -10.85 -12.04
C GLN A 123 11.14 -9.76 -11.68
N HIS A 124 10.11 -9.64 -12.52
CA HIS A 124 8.83 -8.98 -12.23
C HIS A 124 8.24 -9.50 -10.89
N PRO A 125 7.31 -8.77 -10.24
CA PRO A 125 6.78 -9.18 -8.94
C PRO A 125 6.32 -10.63 -8.97
N ALA A 126 6.91 -11.45 -8.10
CA ALA A 126 6.62 -12.87 -7.98
C ALA A 126 5.40 -13.11 -7.09
N GLY A 127 5.13 -12.17 -6.17
CA GLY A 127 3.91 -12.15 -5.36
C GLY A 127 3.30 -10.76 -5.27
N GLN A 128 1.97 -10.74 -5.24
CA GLN A 128 1.16 -9.56 -5.02
C GLN A 128 -0.07 -9.95 -4.20
N GLY A 129 -0.45 -9.11 -3.25
CA GLY A 129 -1.68 -9.26 -2.48
C GLY A 129 -2.26 -7.90 -2.11
N ASP A 130 -3.56 -7.86 -1.89
CA ASP A 130 -4.22 -6.68 -1.36
C ASP A 130 -5.32 -7.03 -0.35
N CYS A 131 -5.46 -6.18 0.66
CA CYS A 131 -6.54 -6.27 1.64
C CYS A 131 -6.95 -4.87 2.11
N ARG A 132 -8.03 -4.81 2.89
CA ARG A 132 -8.38 -3.61 3.66
C ARG A 132 -7.55 -3.56 4.94
N ILE A 133 -7.20 -2.35 5.39
CA ILE A 133 -6.44 -2.15 6.64
C ILE A 133 -7.18 -2.70 7.88
N GLU A 134 -8.51 -2.80 7.80
CA GLU A 134 -9.38 -3.43 8.80
C GLU A 134 -9.13 -4.95 8.90
N GLU A 135 -8.86 -5.58 7.77
CA GLU A 135 -8.57 -7.02 7.61
C GLU A 135 -7.08 -7.31 7.79
N PHE A 136 -6.23 -6.28 7.88
CA PHE A 136 -4.80 -6.46 8.07
C PHE A 136 -4.50 -6.92 9.49
N ASP A 137 -4.14 -8.18 9.64
CA ASP A 137 -3.84 -8.83 10.91
C ASP A 137 -2.55 -9.66 10.86
N ALA A 138 -2.21 -10.29 11.99
CA ALA A 138 -0.98 -11.04 12.14
C ALA A 138 -0.95 -12.28 11.23
N GLU A 139 -2.09 -12.96 11.05
CA GLU A 139 -2.18 -14.19 10.28
C GLU A 139 -2.02 -13.91 8.79
N GLN A 140 -2.72 -12.90 8.26
CA GLN A 140 -2.59 -12.49 6.88
C GLN A 140 -1.16 -12.00 6.56
N LEU A 141 -0.56 -11.23 7.47
CA LEU A 141 0.81 -10.77 7.30
C LEU A 141 1.81 -11.92 7.36
N GLN A 142 1.64 -12.85 8.30
CA GLN A 142 2.49 -14.02 8.43
C GLN A 142 2.44 -14.88 7.16
N ALA A 143 1.25 -15.13 6.62
CA ALA A 143 1.08 -15.86 5.37
C ALA A 143 1.85 -15.19 4.21
N TRP A 144 1.72 -13.87 4.05
CA TRP A 144 2.47 -13.14 3.02
C TRP A 144 4.00 -13.21 3.19
N ILE A 145 4.50 -13.14 4.43
CA ILE A 145 5.94 -13.26 4.69
C ILE A 145 6.43 -14.68 4.37
N LEU A 146 5.65 -15.71 4.68
CA LEU A 146 5.99 -17.10 4.36
C LEU A 146 6.01 -17.34 2.85
N ASP A 147 5.00 -16.86 2.11
CA ASP A 147 4.98 -16.92 0.63
C ASP A 147 6.22 -16.25 0.02
N PHE A 148 6.63 -15.11 0.59
CA PHE A 148 7.84 -14.40 0.20
C PHE A 148 9.10 -15.24 0.46
N ILE A 149 9.23 -15.87 1.64
CA ILE A 149 10.39 -16.72 1.97
C ILE A 149 10.45 -17.91 1.03
N GLU A 150 9.33 -18.64 0.86
CA GLU A 150 9.25 -19.83 0.02
C GLU A 150 9.69 -19.52 -1.42
N THR A 151 9.17 -18.44 -2.00
CA THR A 151 9.50 -18.03 -3.37
C THR A 151 11.00 -17.76 -3.55
N ASN A 152 11.65 -17.11 -2.58
CA ASN A 152 13.07 -16.76 -2.70
C ASN A 152 14.00 -17.95 -2.43
N VAL A 153 13.65 -18.84 -1.50
CA VAL A 153 14.37 -20.11 -1.31
C VAL A 153 14.31 -20.96 -2.58
N ASP A 154 13.12 -21.08 -3.18
CA ASP A 154 12.92 -21.80 -4.44
C ASP A 154 13.73 -21.19 -5.60
N HIS A 155 13.82 -19.86 -5.65
CA HIS A 155 14.60 -19.15 -6.66
C HIS A 155 16.10 -19.45 -6.52
N GLU A 156 16.67 -19.30 -5.33
CA GLU A 156 18.07 -19.59 -5.03
C GLU A 156 18.43 -21.05 -5.34
N ALA A 157 17.56 -22.00 -4.98
CA ALA A 157 17.76 -23.42 -5.29
C ALA A 157 17.85 -23.70 -6.80
N ARG A 158 17.09 -22.95 -7.62
CA ARG A 158 17.13 -23.08 -9.09
C ARG A 158 18.36 -22.42 -9.71
N THR A 159 18.81 -21.29 -9.17
CA THR A 159 19.94 -20.52 -9.75
C THR A 159 21.30 -21.08 -9.37
N ARG A 160 21.45 -21.73 -8.21
CA ARG A 160 22.71 -22.37 -7.75
C ARG A 160 23.08 -23.69 -8.47
N ARG A 161 22.26 -24.20 -9.41
CA ARG A 161 22.59 -25.37 -10.24
C ARG A 161 23.54 -25.00 -11.39
N TRP A 162 24.82 -24.75 -11.09
CA TRP A 162 25.92 -24.73 -12.08
C TRP A 162 27.21 -25.24 -11.46
#